data_AF-A0A314KK34-F1
#
_entry.id   AF-A0A314KK34-F1
#
_cell.length_a   1.000
_cell.length_b   1.000
_cell.length_c   1.000
_cell.angle_alpha   90.00
_cell.angle_beta   90.00
_cell.angle_gamma   90.00
#
_symmetry.space_group_name_H-M   'P 1'
#
loop_
_entity.id
_entity.type
_entity.pdbx_description
1 polymer ?
#
loop_
_entity_poly.entity_id
_entity_poly.type
_entity_poly.pdbx_seq_one_letter_code
_entity_poly.pdbx_strand_id
1 'polypeptide(L)'
;MGKINIPLLLLVLSVVAVVESNTSRLRPHSTFIETQCRRTRYPEPCVTFLSKYVNPTSQDPQEIAQVALKVSLVRALHTKAYIAKVCKEPKQMKAKDYQAIKECLVHISHGVSQLTNAVKELHNLKLDGQLEEFLWHQNNVQTWLSTVLTDVYTCMDGLSGYSKGGKVQATIKAKVLNVAQVTSNALALFNGFAAKYKTSHHASYDSNKP
;
A
#
# COMPACT_ATOMS: atom_id res chain seq x y z
N MET A 1 -40.48 -16.24 -63.75
CA MET A 1 -40.66 -16.11 -62.30
C MET A 1 -39.28 -16.12 -61.64
N GLY A 2 -38.90 -14.98 -61.04
CA GLY A 2 -37.81 -14.76 -60.09
C GLY A 2 -36.40 -15.32 -60.36
N LYS A 3 -35.55 -14.59 -61.09
CA LYS A 3 -34.08 -14.70 -60.90
C LYS A 3 -33.66 -13.65 -59.88
N ILE A 4 -33.55 -14.07 -58.62
CA ILE A 4 -33.01 -13.24 -57.54
C ILE A 4 -31.51 -13.09 -57.79
N ASN A 5 -31.09 -11.89 -58.18
CA ASN A 5 -29.68 -11.56 -58.33
C ASN A 5 -29.04 -11.51 -56.93
N ILE A 6 -28.10 -12.43 -56.72
CA ILE A 6 -27.34 -12.69 -55.50
C ILE A 6 -26.17 -11.69 -55.22
N PRO A 7 -25.81 -10.66 -56.02
CA PRO A 7 -24.56 -9.93 -55.75
C PRO A 7 -24.67 -8.86 -54.66
N LEU A 8 -25.89 -8.53 -54.18
CA LEU A 8 -26.06 -7.47 -53.17
C LEU A 8 -26.05 -7.99 -51.73
N LEU A 9 -26.28 -9.29 -51.50
CA LEU A 9 -26.31 -9.85 -50.13
C LEU A 9 -24.91 -10.14 -49.58
N LEU A 10 -23.89 -10.21 -50.43
CA LEU A 10 -22.50 -10.44 -50.02
C LEU A 10 -21.75 -9.15 -49.66
N LEU A 11 -22.29 -7.99 -49.99
CA LEU A 11 -21.71 -6.68 -49.66
C LEU A 11 -22.06 -6.19 -48.25
N VAL A 12 -22.98 -6.87 -47.56
CA VAL A 12 -23.42 -6.51 -46.20
C VAL A 12 -22.66 -7.29 -45.11
N LEU A 13 -21.89 -8.32 -45.49
CA LEU A 13 -21.09 -9.13 -44.56
C LEU A 13 -19.65 -8.63 -44.37
N SER A 14 -19.22 -7.57 -45.07
CA SER A 14 -17.88 -6.97 -44.90
C SER A 14 -17.83 -5.88 -43.82
N VAL A 15 -18.93 -5.64 -43.09
CA VAL A 15 -18.91 -4.84 -41.86
C VAL A 15 -18.75 -5.77 -40.65
N VAL A 16 -17.81 -6.72 -40.74
CA VAL A 16 -17.22 -7.27 -39.52
C VAL A 16 -16.42 -6.12 -38.94
N ALA A 17 -16.98 -5.50 -37.92
CA ALA A 17 -16.35 -4.47 -37.14
C ALA A 17 -14.91 -4.89 -36.81
N VAL A 18 -13.95 -4.23 -37.44
CA VAL A 18 -12.61 -4.10 -36.86
C VAL A 18 -12.81 -3.16 -35.68
N VAL A 19 -13.35 -3.71 -34.59
CA VAL A 19 -13.06 -3.17 -33.28
C VAL A 19 -11.58 -3.46 -33.12
N GLU A 20 -10.74 -2.48 -33.49
CA GLU A 20 -9.44 -2.36 -32.86
C GLU A 20 -9.74 -2.36 -31.37
N SER A 21 -9.58 -3.54 -30.77
CA SER A 21 -9.40 -3.61 -29.35
C SER A 21 -8.17 -2.77 -29.13
N ASN A 22 -8.36 -1.55 -28.63
CA ASN A 22 -7.38 -0.86 -27.83
C ASN A 22 -7.15 -1.76 -26.60
N THR A 23 -6.50 -2.91 -26.81
CA THR A 23 -5.52 -3.39 -25.87
C THR A 23 -4.50 -2.27 -25.86
N SER A 24 -4.75 -1.28 -24.99
CA SER A 24 -3.67 -0.60 -24.31
C SER A 24 -2.61 -1.66 -24.11
N ARG A 25 -1.45 -1.50 -24.75
CA ARG A 25 -0.31 -2.36 -24.47
C ARG A 25 -0.17 -2.33 -22.96
N LEU A 26 -0.67 -3.37 -22.30
CA LEU A 26 -0.48 -3.61 -20.88
C LEU A 26 1.02 -3.72 -20.78
N ARG A 27 1.64 -2.61 -20.37
CA ARG A 27 3.08 -2.55 -20.18
C ARG A 27 3.38 -3.68 -19.18
N PRO A 28 4.34 -4.58 -19.45
CA PRO A 28 4.68 -5.69 -18.55
C PRO A 28 4.93 -5.29 -17.08
N HIS A 29 5.20 -4.00 -16.84
CA HIS A 29 5.16 -3.32 -15.54
C HIS A 29 3.91 -3.51 -14.70
N SER A 30 2.72 -3.41 -15.31
CA SER A 30 1.48 -3.18 -14.57
C SER A 30 0.93 -4.48 -14.01
N THR A 31 1.16 -5.62 -14.65
CA THR A 31 0.53 -6.90 -14.27
C THR A 31 1.03 -7.45 -12.94
N PHE A 32 2.35 -7.40 -12.64
CA PHE A 32 2.86 -7.93 -11.37
C PHE A 32 2.43 -7.08 -10.18
N ILE A 33 2.61 -5.76 -10.26
CA ILE A 33 2.16 -4.82 -9.21
C ILE A 33 0.65 -4.92 -9.02
N GLU A 34 -0.15 -4.94 -10.10
CA GLU A 34 -1.60 -5.13 -10.03
C GLU A 34 -1.96 -6.46 -9.36
N THR A 35 -1.27 -7.54 -9.70
CA THR A 35 -1.50 -8.86 -9.10
C THR A 35 -1.23 -8.85 -7.60
N GLN A 36 -0.12 -8.25 -7.17
CA GLN A 36 0.19 -8.11 -5.74
C GLN A 36 -0.84 -7.21 -5.03
N CYS A 37 -1.20 -6.08 -5.64
CA CYS A 37 -2.11 -5.09 -5.09
C CYS A 37 -3.57 -5.56 -5.03
N ARG A 38 -4.00 -6.47 -5.90
CA ARG A 38 -5.36 -7.00 -5.94
C ARG A 38 -5.80 -7.63 -4.63
N ARG A 39 -4.87 -8.18 -3.84
CA ARG A 39 -5.15 -8.81 -2.53
C ARG A 39 -5.10 -7.83 -1.37
N THR A 40 -4.84 -6.56 -1.61
CA THR A 40 -4.74 -5.52 -0.58
C THR A 40 -6.10 -4.88 -0.32
N ARG A 41 -6.26 -4.25 0.85
CA ARG A 41 -7.50 -3.55 1.22
C ARG A 41 -7.75 -2.31 0.35
N TYR A 42 -6.67 -1.67 -0.15
CA TYR A 42 -6.76 -0.48 -0.99
C TYR A 42 -5.98 -0.69 -2.30
N PRO A 43 -6.51 -1.45 -3.27
CA PRO A 43 -5.79 -1.82 -4.48
C PRO A 43 -5.36 -0.62 -5.34
N GLU A 44 -6.22 0.36 -5.52
CA GLU A 44 -5.90 1.54 -6.35
C GLU A 44 -4.76 2.36 -5.74
N PRO A 45 -4.80 2.77 -4.45
CA PRO A 45 -3.65 3.40 -3.80
C PRO A 45 -2.38 2.54 -3.83
N CYS A 46 -2.51 1.22 -3.70
CA CYS A 46 -1.37 0.30 -3.79
C CYS A 46 -0.66 0.44 -5.15
N VAL A 47 -1.41 0.27 -6.25
CA VAL A 47 -0.85 0.37 -7.61
C VAL A 47 -0.30 1.77 -7.87
N THR A 48 -1.04 2.81 -7.50
CA THR A 48 -0.67 4.21 -7.72
C THR A 48 0.66 4.58 -7.06
N PHE A 49 0.94 4.09 -5.85
CA PHE A 49 2.20 4.39 -5.18
C PHE A 49 3.34 3.47 -5.63
N LEU A 50 3.10 2.17 -5.79
CA LEU A 50 4.18 1.24 -6.13
C LEU A 50 4.71 1.43 -7.55
N SER A 51 3.84 1.73 -8.52
CA SER A 51 4.23 1.91 -9.93
C SER A 51 5.24 3.04 -10.15
N LYS A 52 5.40 3.94 -9.17
CA LYS A 52 6.35 5.06 -9.21
C LYS A 52 7.76 4.70 -8.72
N TYR A 53 7.89 3.62 -7.95
CA TYR A 53 9.11 3.34 -7.19
C TYR A 53 9.64 1.91 -7.36
N VAL A 54 8.79 0.97 -7.79
CA VAL A 54 9.18 -0.42 -8.06
C VAL A 54 9.76 -0.51 -9.46
N ASN A 55 10.80 -1.34 -9.63
CA ASN A 55 11.37 -1.56 -10.94
C ASN A 55 10.32 -2.14 -11.92
N PRO A 56 10.12 -1.54 -13.10
CA PRO A 56 9.48 -2.15 -14.26
C PRO A 56 9.36 -3.66 -14.41
N THR A 57 10.51 -4.31 -14.27
CA THR A 57 10.68 -5.71 -14.60
C THR A 57 10.76 -6.55 -13.34
N SER A 58 10.58 -5.93 -12.16
CA SER A 58 10.61 -6.64 -10.89
C SER A 58 9.52 -7.70 -10.85
N GLN A 59 9.92 -8.89 -10.43
CA GLN A 59 9.05 -10.00 -10.08
C GLN A 59 9.32 -10.45 -8.64
N ASP A 60 9.96 -9.59 -7.84
CA ASP A 60 10.38 -9.89 -6.49
C ASP A 60 9.37 -9.36 -5.45
N PRO A 61 8.63 -10.24 -4.76
CA PRO A 61 7.73 -9.82 -3.69
C PRO A 61 8.44 -9.15 -2.50
N GLN A 62 9.73 -9.44 -2.26
CA GLN A 62 10.48 -8.77 -1.19
C GLN A 62 10.71 -7.29 -1.54
N GLU A 63 11.14 -6.99 -2.76
CA GLU A 63 11.24 -5.61 -3.26
C GLU A 63 9.89 -4.86 -3.13
N ILE A 64 8.78 -5.48 -3.53
CA ILE A 64 7.44 -4.89 -3.40
C ILE A 64 7.13 -4.54 -1.94
N ALA A 65 7.37 -5.47 -1.02
CA ALA A 65 7.14 -5.24 0.41
C ALA A 65 8.04 -4.12 0.97
N GLN A 66 9.32 -4.11 0.58
CA GLN A 66 10.27 -3.07 0.99
C GLN A 66 9.86 -1.68 0.49
N VAL A 67 9.45 -1.55 -0.77
CA VAL A 67 8.97 -0.28 -1.33
C VAL A 67 7.68 0.15 -0.62
N ALA A 68 6.73 -0.76 -0.36
CA ALA A 68 5.51 -0.44 0.35
C ALA A 68 5.75 0.09 1.78
N LEU A 69 6.71 -0.51 2.51
CA LEU A 69 7.15 -0.01 3.81
C LEU A 69 7.76 1.39 3.72
N LYS A 70 8.64 1.62 2.75
CA LYS A 70 9.28 2.94 2.52
C LYS A 70 8.25 4.01 2.16
N VAL A 71 7.28 3.70 1.30
CA VAL A 71 6.16 4.59 0.97
C VAL A 71 5.40 4.94 2.25
N SER A 72 5.09 3.95 3.08
CA SER A 72 4.38 4.16 4.35
C SER A 72 5.16 5.09 5.28
N LEU A 73 6.47 4.88 5.43
CA LEU A 73 7.35 5.75 6.21
C LEU A 73 7.36 7.19 5.69
N VAL A 74 7.51 7.39 4.38
CA VAL A 74 7.50 8.73 3.77
C VAL A 74 6.16 9.43 4.00
N ARG A 75 5.03 8.72 3.86
CA ARG A 75 3.70 9.29 4.16
C ARG A 75 3.58 9.68 5.62
N ALA A 76 4.03 8.84 6.54
CA ALA A 76 4.00 9.14 7.97
C ALA A 76 4.89 10.35 8.32
N LEU A 77 6.08 10.46 7.73
CA LEU A 77 6.97 11.62 7.91
C LEU A 77 6.34 12.92 7.40
N HIS A 78 5.74 12.90 6.20
CA HIS A 78 5.04 14.06 5.65
C HIS A 78 3.84 14.48 6.51
N THR A 79 3.09 13.50 7.02
CA THR A 79 1.96 13.75 7.94
C THR A 79 2.46 14.33 9.27
N LYS A 80 3.52 13.78 9.85
CA LYS A 80 4.19 14.30 11.06
C LYS A 80 4.60 15.76 10.88
N ALA A 81 5.30 16.05 9.78
CA ALA A 81 5.78 17.40 9.49
C ALA A 81 4.63 18.40 9.34
N TYR A 82 3.54 18.00 8.68
CA TYR A 82 2.35 18.83 8.54
C TYR A 82 1.69 19.12 9.89
N ILE A 83 1.46 18.09 10.71
CA ILE A 83 0.83 18.25 12.03
C ILE A 83 1.72 19.11 12.94
N ALA A 84 3.04 18.87 12.93
CA ALA A 84 3.98 19.68 13.69
C ALA A 84 3.97 21.15 13.27
N LYS A 85 3.80 21.45 11.98
CA LYS A 85 3.61 22.82 11.49
C LYS A 85 2.33 23.44 12.06
N VAL A 86 1.22 22.71 12.02
CA VAL A 86 -0.06 23.18 12.61
C VAL A 86 0.10 23.48 14.11
N CYS A 87 0.81 22.63 14.85
CA CYS A 87 1.09 22.86 16.28
C CYS A 87 1.95 24.11 16.56
N LYS A 88 2.73 24.61 15.59
CA LYS A 88 3.54 25.84 15.75
C LYS A 88 2.73 27.13 15.59
N GLU A 89 1.47 27.04 15.15
CA GLU A 89 0.58 28.20 14.95
C GLU A 89 -0.62 28.19 15.93
N PRO A 90 -0.40 28.03 17.25
CA PRO A 90 -1.49 27.78 18.21
C PRO A 90 -2.45 28.98 18.37
N LYS A 91 -2.03 30.20 18.03
CA LYS A 91 -2.82 31.42 18.17
C LYS A 91 -4.12 31.41 17.35
N GLN A 92 -4.24 30.50 16.38
CA GLN A 92 -5.43 30.37 15.53
C GLN A 92 -6.40 29.28 16.02
N MET A 93 -6.13 28.64 17.17
CA MET A 93 -6.89 27.47 17.64
C MET A 93 -7.34 27.56 19.10
N LYS A 94 -8.44 26.89 19.40
CA LYS A 94 -8.92 26.71 20.78
C LYS A 94 -7.99 25.73 21.53
N ALA A 95 -7.93 25.84 22.85
CA ALA A 95 -7.06 24.99 23.67
C ALA A 95 -7.36 23.48 23.51
N LYS A 96 -8.65 23.09 23.57
CA LYS A 96 -9.07 21.68 23.38
C LYS A 96 -8.65 21.14 22.00
N ASP A 97 -8.73 22.03 21.02
CA ASP A 97 -8.47 21.75 19.63
C ASP A 97 -6.96 21.52 19.45
N TYR A 98 -6.14 22.37 20.06
CA TYR A 98 -4.69 22.23 20.09
C TYR A 98 -4.24 20.93 20.76
N GLN A 99 -4.87 20.57 21.87
CA GLN A 99 -4.56 19.35 22.60
C GLN A 99 -4.79 18.09 21.76
N ALA A 100 -5.94 17.99 21.07
CA ALA A 100 -6.23 16.84 20.19
C ALA A 100 -5.24 16.71 19.02
N ILE A 101 -4.82 17.84 18.42
CA ILE A 101 -3.82 17.82 17.35
C ILE A 101 -2.44 17.42 17.89
N LYS A 102 -2.08 17.89 19.08
CA LYS A 102 -0.83 17.52 19.75
C LYS A 102 -0.79 16.03 20.09
N GLU A 103 -1.89 15.46 20.58
CA GLU A 103 -2.02 14.02 20.82
C GLU A 103 -1.90 13.22 19.53
N CYS A 104 -2.56 13.65 18.46
CA CYS A 104 -2.36 13.03 17.15
C CYS A 104 -0.89 13.08 16.69
N LEU A 105 -0.17 14.18 16.93
CA LEU A 105 1.27 14.28 16.62
C LEU A 105 2.09 13.22 17.35
N VAL A 106 1.75 12.89 18.60
CA VAL A 106 2.42 11.83 19.38
C VAL A 106 2.23 10.48 18.69
N HIS A 107 0.98 10.11 18.37
CA HIS A 107 0.68 8.86 17.67
C HIS A 107 1.36 8.75 16.30
N ILE A 108 1.30 9.81 15.49
CA ILE A 108 1.98 9.80 14.19
C ILE A 108 3.51 9.72 14.36
N SER A 109 4.07 10.36 15.38
CA SER A 109 5.52 10.28 15.65
C SER A 109 5.94 8.88 16.09
N HIS A 110 5.12 8.20 16.90
CA HIS A 110 5.33 6.81 17.26
C HIS A 110 5.23 5.90 16.02
N GLY A 111 4.20 6.08 15.20
CA GLY A 111 4.06 5.37 13.92
C GLY A 111 5.27 5.53 12.98
N VAL A 112 5.90 6.71 12.93
CA VAL A 112 7.16 6.92 12.18
C VAL A 112 8.30 6.04 12.74
N SER A 113 8.44 5.96 14.06
CA SER A 113 9.45 5.11 14.70
C SER A 113 9.21 3.63 14.39
N GLN A 114 7.96 3.17 14.49
CA GLN A 114 7.58 1.79 14.19
C GLN A 114 7.83 1.44 12.71
N LEU A 115 7.48 2.33 11.78
CA LEU A 115 7.77 2.16 10.36
C LEU A 115 9.28 2.15 10.07
N THR A 116 10.05 2.96 10.79
CA THR A 116 11.52 2.97 10.68
C THR A 116 12.10 1.62 11.11
N ASN A 117 11.60 1.05 12.21
CA ASN A 117 12.00 -0.29 12.66
C ASN A 117 11.64 -1.36 11.63
N ALA A 118 10.40 -1.34 11.11
CA ALA A 118 9.94 -2.28 10.10
C ALA A 118 10.79 -2.25 8.82
N VAL A 119 11.16 -1.05 8.35
CA VAL A 119 12.04 -0.89 7.18
C VAL A 119 13.44 -1.49 7.45
N LYS A 120 14.02 -1.23 8.63
CA LYS A 120 15.35 -1.76 9.01
C LYS A 120 15.33 -3.28 9.12
N GLU A 121 14.30 -3.83 9.75
CA GLU A 121 14.17 -5.27 9.96
C GLU A 121 14.02 -6.02 8.64
N LEU A 122 13.14 -5.54 7.73
CA LEU A 122 12.99 -6.18 6.42
C LEU A 122 14.25 -6.03 5.55
N HIS A 123 15.02 -4.96 5.72
CA HIS A 123 16.30 -4.80 5.05
C HIS A 123 17.34 -5.81 5.56
N ASN A 124 17.32 -6.11 6.85
CA ASN A 124 18.27 -7.03 7.49
C ASN A 124 17.84 -8.50 7.40
N LEU A 125 16.61 -8.77 6.94
CA LEU A 125 16.07 -10.10 6.77
C LEU A 125 16.87 -10.90 5.73
N LYS A 126 17.50 -11.99 6.17
CA LYS A 126 18.19 -12.95 5.32
C LYS A 126 17.23 -14.04 4.84
N LEU A 127 17.32 -14.39 3.55
CA LEU A 127 16.47 -15.41 2.92
C LEU A 127 17.16 -16.78 2.77
N ASP A 128 18.45 -16.84 3.08
CA ASP A 128 19.27 -18.06 3.12
C ASP A 128 19.47 -18.59 4.55
N GLY A 129 18.81 -17.95 5.53
CA GLY A 129 18.86 -18.31 6.95
C GLY A 129 17.84 -19.37 7.37
N GLN A 130 17.88 -19.70 8.67
CA GLN A 130 16.94 -20.65 9.27
C GLN A 130 15.50 -20.11 9.26
N LEU A 131 14.51 -21.00 9.12
CA LEU A 131 13.10 -20.63 9.11
C LEU A 131 12.69 -19.91 10.40
N GLU A 132 13.24 -20.29 11.54
CA GLU A 132 13.00 -19.68 12.84
C GLU A 132 13.44 -18.20 12.89
N GLU A 133 14.61 -17.89 12.31
CA GLU A 133 15.12 -16.52 12.19
C GLU A 133 14.21 -15.67 11.29
N PHE A 134 13.76 -16.24 10.18
CA PHE A 134 12.78 -15.59 9.30
C PHE A 134 11.47 -15.28 10.05
N LEU A 135 10.93 -16.25 10.80
CA LEU A 135 9.69 -16.10 11.55
C LEU A 135 9.79 -15.02 12.63
N TRP A 136 10.95 -14.91 13.28
CA TRP A 136 11.22 -13.85 14.26
C TRP A 136 11.10 -12.46 13.63
N HIS A 137 11.83 -12.22 12.55
CA HIS A 137 11.77 -10.97 11.79
C HIS A 137 10.37 -10.70 11.23
N GLN A 138 9.68 -11.73 10.74
CA GLN A 138 8.30 -11.63 10.26
C GLN A 138 7.36 -11.08 11.33
N ASN A 139 7.42 -11.64 12.54
CA ASN A 139 6.57 -11.24 13.66
C ASN A 139 6.85 -9.80 14.11
N ASN A 140 8.12 -9.36 14.09
CA ASN A 140 8.49 -7.98 14.40
C ASN A 140 7.89 -6.99 13.41
N VAL A 141 8.05 -7.24 12.10
CA VAL A 141 7.46 -6.38 11.05
C VAL A 141 5.94 -6.32 11.18
N GLN A 142 5.27 -7.46 11.36
CA GLN A 142 3.81 -7.51 11.54
C GLN A 142 3.35 -6.73 12.77
N THR A 143 4.07 -6.86 13.89
CA THR A 143 3.77 -6.15 15.13
C THR A 143 3.86 -4.65 14.91
N TRP A 144 4.97 -4.14 14.38
CA TRP A 144 5.14 -2.70 14.18
C TRP A 144 4.12 -2.14 13.20
N LEU A 145 3.81 -2.83 12.10
CA LEU A 145 2.77 -2.37 11.17
C LEU A 145 1.38 -2.34 11.81
N SER A 146 1.06 -3.33 12.64
CA SER A 146 -0.21 -3.35 13.39
C SER A 146 -0.26 -2.21 14.41
N THR A 147 0.85 -1.92 15.10
CA THR A 147 0.96 -0.75 15.99
C THR A 147 0.73 0.56 15.24
N VAL A 148 1.34 0.74 14.06
CA VAL A 148 1.16 1.94 13.23
C VAL A 148 -0.30 2.12 12.87
N LEU A 149 -1.01 1.04 12.50
CA LEU A 149 -2.43 1.09 12.20
C LEU A 149 -3.25 1.50 13.42
N THR A 150 -2.98 0.94 14.60
CA THR A 150 -3.61 1.38 15.84
C THR A 150 -3.39 2.87 16.09
N ASP A 151 -2.15 3.35 16.02
CA ASP A 151 -1.81 4.76 16.26
C ASP A 151 -2.54 5.73 15.31
N VAL A 152 -2.60 5.41 14.01
CA VAL A 152 -3.29 6.29 13.05
C VAL A 152 -4.80 6.31 13.28
N TYR A 153 -5.41 5.18 13.67
CA TYR A 153 -6.84 5.15 14.02
C TYR A 153 -7.10 5.91 15.34
N THR A 154 -6.26 5.72 16.37
CA THR A 154 -6.37 6.49 17.63
C THR A 154 -6.23 7.99 17.40
N CYS A 155 -5.30 8.43 16.54
CA CYS A 155 -5.23 9.84 16.13
C CYS A 155 -6.55 10.31 15.49
N MET A 156 -7.12 9.56 14.55
CA MET A 156 -8.35 9.97 13.86
C MET A 156 -9.55 10.04 14.82
N ASP A 157 -9.64 9.12 15.77
CA ASP A 157 -10.68 9.09 16.80
C ASP A 157 -10.55 10.28 17.75
N GLY A 158 -9.34 10.59 18.22
CA GLY A 158 -9.07 11.77 19.06
C GLY A 158 -9.41 13.09 18.36
N LEU A 159 -9.30 13.13 17.03
CA LEU A 159 -9.70 14.29 16.22
C LEU A 159 -11.21 14.38 15.97
N SER A 160 -12.04 13.43 16.42
CA SER A 160 -13.49 13.43 16.13
C SER A 160 -14.32 14.29 17.08
N GLY A 161 -13.81 14.63 18.28
CA GLY A 161 -14.40 15.65 19.17
C GLY A 161 -14.19 17.11 18.71
N TYR A 162 -13.44 17.29 17.63
CA TYR A 162 -13.05 18.57 17.03
C TYR A 162 -14.12 19.01 16.02
N SER A 163 -15.31 19.38 16.49
CA SER A 163 -16.48 19.65 15.62
C SER A 163 -16.46 20.99 14.86
N LYS A 164 -15.47 21.87 15.11
CA LYS A 164 -15.34 23.18 14.42
C LYS A 164 -14.04 23.31 13.62
N GLY A 165 -13.50 22.20 13.16
CA GLY A 165 -12.12 22.16 12.72
C GLY A 165 -11.74 22.67 11.35
N GLY A 166 -12.75 23.02 10.56
CA GLY A 166 -12.59 23.55 9.23
C GLY A 166 -11.60 22.74 8.38
N LYS A 167 -10.86 23.47 7.55
CA LYS A 167 -9.93 22.91 6.55
C LYS A 167 -8.73 22.18 7.16
N VAL A 168 -8.25 22.63 8.32
CA VAL A 168 -7.05 22.07 8.97
C VAL A 168 -7.31 20.64 9.44
N GLN A 169 -8.40 20.42 10.18
CA GLN A 169 -8.76 19.08 10.64
C GLN A 169 -9.00 18.11 9.49
N ALA A 170 -9.76 18.55 8.47
CA ALA A 170 -10.01 17.72 7.29
C ALA A 170 -8.70 17.31 6.60
N THR A 171 -7.74 18.24 6.52
CA THR A 171 -6.42 17.97 5.95
C THR A 171 -5.61 16.99 6.81
N ILE A 172 -5.65 17.12 8.15
CA ILE A 172 -4.99 16.17 9.05
C ILE A 172 -5.61 14.77 8.89
N LYS A 173 -6.94 14.66 8.98
CA LYS A 173 -7.65 13.38 8.83
C LYS A 173 -7.35 12.72 7.48
N ALA A 174 -7.35 13.47 6.39
CA ALA A 174 -7.01 12.95 5.06
C ALA A 174 -5.56 12.43 4.98
N LYS A 175 -4.61 13.15 5.58
CA LYS A 175 -3.20 12.74 5.64
C LYS A 175 -3.00 11.50 6.50
N VAL A 176 -3.65 11.43 7.65
CA VAL A 176 -3.59 10.27 8.56
C VAL A 176 -4.24 9.05 7.92
N LEU A 177 -5.40 9.22 7.27
CA LEU A 177 -6.05 8.16 6.50
C LEU A 177 -5.14 7.65 5.36
N ASN A 178 -4.44 8.54 4.68
CA ASN A 178 -3.48 8.13 3.65
C ASN A 178 -2.36 7.25 4.23
N VAL A 179 -1.84 7.57 5.44
CA VAL A 179 -0.90 6.70 6.16
C VAL A 179 -1.53 5.34 6.46
N ALA A 180 -2.76 5.32 7.00
CA ALA A 180 -3.47 4.08 7.30
C ALA A 180 -3.62 3.17 6.06
N GLN A 181 -3.99 3.76 4.91
CA GLN A 181 -4.17 3.04 3.66
C GLN A 181 -2.88 2.41 3.15
N VAL A 182 -1.79 3.19 3.08
CA VAL A 182 -0.52 2.67 2.58
C VAL A 182 0.11 1.65 3.52
N THR A 183 -0.01 1.85 4.85
CA THR A 183 0.47 0.89 5.85
C THR A 183 -0.34 -0.40 5.80
N SER A 184 -1.66 -0.33 5.62
CA SER A 184 -2.51 -1.52 5.47
C SER A 184 -2.15 -2.33 4.23
N ASN A 185 -1.85 -1.65 3.11
CA ASN A 185 -1.36 -2.32 1.92
C ASN A 185 0.03 -2.91 2.13
N ALA A 186 0.95 -2.19 2.79
CA ALA A 186 2.28 -2.69 3.09
C ALA A 186 2.25 -3.97 3.95
N LEU A 187 1.37 -4.02 4.95
CA LEU A 187 1.15 -5.22 5.76
C LEU A 187 0.64 -6.40 4.92
N ALA A 188 -0.31 -6.17 4.02
CA ALA A 188 -0.84 -7.21 3.14
C ALA A 188 0.23 -7.75 2.17
N LEU A 189 1.02 -6.86 1.56
CA LEU A 189 2.11 -7.21 0.65
C LEU A 189 3.23 -7.97 1.38
N PHE A 190 3.61 -7.50 2.56
CA PHE A 190 4.58 -8.18 3.42
C PHE A 190 4.12 -9.59 3.79
N ASN A 191 2.87 -9.75 4.19
CA ASN A 191 2.29 -11.06 4.50
C ASN A 191 2.26 -11.99 3.28
N GLY A 192 1.99 -11.45 2.09
CA GLY A 192 2.05 -12.20 0.83
C GLY A 192 3.46 -12.71 0.52
N PHE A 193 4.46 -11.83 0.65
CA PHE A 193 5.88 -12.19 0.55
C PHE A 193 6.25 -13.29 1.56
N ALA A 194 5.89 -13.11 2.83
CA ALA A 194 6.25 -14.05 3.88
C ALA A 194 5.58 -15.41 3.74
N ALA A 195 4.33 -15.46 3.28
CA ALA A 195 3.66 -16.71 2.96
C ALA A 195 4.39 -17.47 1.83
N LYS A 196 4.77 -16.77 0.76
CA LYS A 196 5.50 -17.37 -0.37
C LYS A 196 6.86 -17.92 0.06
N TYR A 197 7.60 -17.20 0.90
CA TYR A 197 8.88 -17.64 1.44
C TYR A 197 8.73 -18.98 2.18
N LYS A 198 7.77 -19.06 3.12
CA LYS A 198 7.53 -20.27 3.91
C LYS A 198 7.17 -21.47 3.05
N THR A 199 6.28 -21.30 2.07
CA THR A 199 5.92 -22.40 1.16
C THR A 199 7.14 -22.89 0.37
N SER A 200 7.99 -21.99 -0.10
CA SER A 200 9.21 -22.34 -0.86
C SER A 200 10.22 -23.08 0.03
N HIS A 201 10.38 -22.65 1.28
CA HIS A 201 11.25 -23.29 2.25
C HIS A 201 10.76 -24.70 2.64
N HIS A 202 9.45 -24.89 2.85
CA HIS A 202 8.88 -26.21 3.13
C HIS A 202 9.08 -27.18 1.96
N ALA A 203 8.82 -26.74 0.71
CA ALA A 203 9.03 -27.57 -0.46
C ALA A 203 10.50 -27.99 -0.64
N SER A 204 11.45 -27.08 -0.35
CA SER A 204 12.88 -27.38 -0.36
C SER A 204 13.27 -28.40 0.73
N TYR A 205 12.72 -28.25 1.94
CA TYR A 205 12.98 -29.20 3.03
C TYR A 205 12.46 -30.60 2.72
N ASP A 206 11.23 -30.72 2.21
CA ASP A 206 10.62 -32.01 1.86
C ASP A 206 11.38 -32.71 0.71
N SER A 207 11.90 -31.94 -0.25
CA SER A 207 12.67 -32.47 -1.39
C SER A 207 14.08 -32.96 -1.00
N ASN A 208 14.61 -32.52 0.15
CA ASN A 208 15.93 -32.88 0.65
C ASN A 208 15.90 -33.95 1.76
N LYS A 209 14.73 -34.54 2.01
CA LYS A 209 14.58 -35.61 3.00
C LYS A 209 15.12 -36.94 2.43
N PRO A 210 16.05 -37.63 3.12
CA PRO A 210 16.60 -38.90 2.67
C PRO A 210 15.57 -40.04 2.69
#